data_AF-A0A349YQY0-F1
#
_entry.id   AF-A0A349YQY0-F1
#
_cell.length_a   1.000
_cell.length_b   1.000
_cell.length_c   1.000
_cell.angle_alpha   90.00
_cell.angle_beta   90.00
_cell.angle_gamma   90.00
#
_symmetry.space_group_name_H-M   'P 1'
#
loop_
_entity.id
_entity.type
_entity.pdbx_description
1 polymer ?
#
loop_
_entity_poly.entity_id
_entity_poly.type
_entity_poly.pdbx_seq_one_letter_code
_entity_poly.pdbx_strand_id
1 'polypeptide(L)'
;MTKKFKLLFVFMLCSFILTACGARVHTETSFHKDGSGNRIVYINIAMKDEGKIEGGFEKLESVLREKAPSCIEVNRYENADEKTMIYELKYEFTDIEDFRAKTEEVIGEKSNIEWKEKEGVFKQNFSYSEDTSTDQLIQWVKDAISEESISGTIIGQIYEEENNTIHYEGKQVWSGKGNASFIVDKTPTLEEVSVYSSYSDKGKETKQVKLGFSYDDYLDMDTEEGLEYLHQFSKKFKVDSTCNGYSVTLTGTKELEQFFEKASDELSGEVPYADLEVQKTNKKYYFENKNENSIFSNQFSVKEVYNFNNLLAGFKLSTNRIKDYVSIPKRNSYSSEQVHHTYALESNKAYQYIGEYDIGDTYYMYFAGGQCAQLDKANVSFFIDENLLGTQTVVLKITKNGMNLTNSDVMKYYSTLGEKVQYEEEGSKVKITFLKEFQCDKEESELKRIKSLSLHKLKYELNTSFTLNSYFPVDTEKVTYTVSLPNSLKVEHFSFGNEVLNKKEIKAGKDKQQWTYQVQLEGAQEVTINLDFAKPNFIFYGIMSIVVLLLIGGGLSVYFYFIRDSVTRRKRPIG
;
A
#
# COMPACT_ATOMS: atom_id res chain seq x y z
N MET A 1 -81.55 5.61 -55.25
CA MET A 1 -80.23 5.88 -54.63
C MET A 1 -80.32 7.21 -53.87
N THR A 2 -80.38 7.17 -52.54
CA THR A 2 -80.64 8.34 -51.67
C THR A 2 -79.44 9.31 -51.66
N LYS A 3 -79.67 10.62 -51.45
CA LYS A 3 -78.62 11.66 -51.42
C LYS A 3 -77.42 11.32 -50.51
N LYS A 4 -77.63 10.53 -49.45
CA LYS A 4 -76.57 10.05 -48.54
C LYS A 4 -75.63 9.02 -49.19
N PHE A 5 -76.13 8.19 -50.11
CA PHE A 5 -75.31 7.20 -50.83
C PHE A 5 -74.43 7.85 -51.91
N LYS A 6 -74.91 8.93 -52.54
CA LYS A 6 -74.09 9.73 -53.48
C LYS A 6 -72.96 10.49 -52.78
N LEU A 7 -73.19 11.01 -51.58
CA LEU A 7 -72.15 11.67 -50.79
C LEU A 7 -71.08 10.68 -50.30
N LEU A 8 -71.49 9.47 -49.91
CA LEU A 8 -70.57 8.42 -49.47
C LEU A 8 -69.75 7.85 -50.63
N PHE A 9 -70.34 7.74 -51.83
CA PHE A 9 -69.62 7.35 -53.04
C PHE A 9 -68.62 8.43 -53.49
N VAL A 10 -68.97 9.72 -53.39
CA VAL A 10 -68.03 10.83 -53.65
C VAL A 10 -66.91 10.85 -52.62
N PHE A 11 -67.18 10.65 -51.33
CA PHE A 11 -66.14 10.54 -50.31
C PHE A 11 -65.23 9.33 -50.55
N MET A 12 -65.78 8.18 -50.95
CA MET A 12 -65.02 6.97 -51.29
C MET A 12 -64.19 7.15 -52.57
N LEU A 13 -64.73 7.84 -53.59
CA LEU A 13 -64.01 8.19 -54.82
C LEU A 13 -62.89 9.21 -54.54
N CYS A 14 -63.14 10.21 -53.69
CA CYS A 14 -62.11 11.15 -53.22
C CYS A 14 -61.06 10.46 -52.34
N SER A 15 -61.44 9.45 -51.55
CA SER A 15 -60.51 8.63 -50.75
C SER A 15 -59.59 7.78 -51.64
N PHE A 16 -60.08 7.32 -52.79
CA PHE A 16 -59.28 6.57 -53.78
C PHE A 16 -58.34 7.47 -54.60
N ILE A 17 -58.63 8.78 -54.70
CA ILE A 17 -57.75 9.76 -55.36
C ILE A 17 -56.62 10.23 -54.43
N LEU A 18 -56.72 9.98 -53.12
CA LEU A 18 -55.77 10.42 -52.09
C LEU A 18 -54.71 9.37 -51.72
N THR A 19 -54.59 8.25 -52.45
CA THR A 19 -53.37 7.43 -52.31
C THR A 19 -52.22 8.20 -52.94
N ALA A 20 -51.40 8.83 -52.10
CA ALA A 20 -50.18 9.51 -52.51
C ALA A 20 -49.36 8.57 -53.40
N CYS A 21 -49.29 8.88 -54.69
CA CYS A 21 -48.46 8.20 -55.67
C CYS A 21 -47.25 9.09 -55.91
N GLY A 22 -46.21 8.89 -55.11
CA GLY A 22 -44.94 9.58 -55.22
C GLY A 22 -43.78 8.61 -55.07
N ALA A 23 -42.59 9.01 -55.52
CA ALA A 23 -41.37 8.27 -55.21
C ALA A 23 -41.12 8.35 -53.70
N ARG A 24 -40.63 7.26 -53.11
CA ARG A 24 -40.12 7.30 -51.74
C ARG A 24 -38.62 7.52 -51.77
N VAL A 25 -38.13 8.47 -51.00
CA VAL A 25 -36.72 8.87 -51.02
C VAL A 25 -36.16 8.82 -49.62
N HIS A 26 -35.03 8.14 -49.47
CA HIS A 26 -34.21 8.20 -48.26
C HIS A 26 -32.74 8.17 -48.61
N THR A 27 -31.92 8.54 -47.63
CA THR A 27 -30.46 8.50 -47.75
C THR A 27 -29.87 7.58 -46.71
N GLU A 28 -28.85 6.83 -47.10
CA GLU A 28 -27.98 6.10 -46.20
C GLU A 28 -26.57 6.71 -46.30
N THR A 29 -26.01 7.12 -45.17
CA THR A 29 -24.61 7.59 -45.12
C THR A 29 -23.81 6.69 -44.20
N SER A 30 -22.65 6.22 -44.65
CA SER A 30 -21.74 5.41 -43.86
C SER A 30 -20.41 6.14 -43.70
N PHE A 31 -19.94 6.25 -42.46
CA PHE A 31 -18.65 6.82 -42.09
C PHE A 31 -17.75 5.74 -41.46
N HIS A 32 -16.47 5.76 -41.85
CA HIS A 32 -15.38 5.02 -41.23
C HIS A 32 -14.59 5.91 -40.26
N LYS A 33 -13.76 5.28 -39.41
CA LYS A 33 -12.93 5.97 -38.40
C LYS A 33 -12.00 7.02 -39.00
N ASP A 34 -11.51 6.81 -40.22
CA ASP A 34 -10.63 7.74 -40.93
C ASP A 34 -11.39 8.88 -41.64
N GLY A 35 -12.72 8.96 -41.48
CA GLY A 35 -13.58 9.93 -42.13
C GLY A 35 -13.97 9.56 -43.56
N SER A 36 -13.48 8.44 -44.10
CA SER A 36 -13.91 7.92 -45.41
C SER A 36 -15.29 7.27 -45.32
N GLY A 37 -15.90 6.98 -46.47
CA GLY A 37 -17.21 6.37 -46.49
C GLY A 37 -17.96 6.51 -47.80
N ASN A 38 -19.29 6.42 -47.70
CA ASN A 38 -20.19 6.60 -48.84
C ASN A 38 -21.53 7.20 -48.42
N ARG A 39 -22.17 7.88 -49.37
CA ARG A 39 -23.57 8.27 -49.28
C ARG A 39 -24.32 7.66 -50.45
N ILE A 40 -25.49 7.13 -50.14
CA ILE A 40 -26.42 6.55 -51.11
C ILE A 40 -27.76 7.25 -50.94
N VAL A 41 -28.30 7.78 -52.03
CA VAL A 41 -29.68 8.27 -52.08
C VAL A 41 -30.50 7.25 -52.87
N TYR A 42 -31.54 6.71 -52.24
CA TYR A 42 -32.45 5.76 -52.87
C TYR A 42 -33.70 6.46 -53.32
N ILE A 43 -34.10 6.25 -54.57
CA ILE A 43 -35.37 6.68 -55.13
C ILE A 43 -36.18 5.45 -55.49
N ASN A 44 -37.20 5.16 -54.69
CA ASN A 44 -38.05 3.99 -54.80
C ASN A 44 -39.35 4.36 -55.51
N ILE A 45 -39.59 3.78 -56.67
CA ILE A 45 -40.79 4.01 -57.48
C ILE A 45 -41.57 2.71 -57.60
N ALA A 46 -42.85 2.68 -57.24
CA ALA A 46 -43.65 1.48 -57.41
C ALA A 46 -43.79 1.13 -58.92
N MET A 47 -43.65 -0.15 -59.29
CA MET A 47 -43.72 -0.56 -60.71
C MET A 47 -45.04 -0.18 -61.39
N LYS A 48 -46.14 -0.18 -60.62
CA LYS A 48 -47.46 0.26 -61.12
C LYS A 48 -47.48 1.71 -61.62
N ASP A 49 -46.50 2.51 -61.19
CA ASP A 49 -46.37 3.93 -61.48
C ASP A 49 -45.46 4.21 -62.69
N GLU A 50 -44.90 3.18 -63.35
CA GLU A 50 -44.09 3.31 -64.57
C GLU A 50 -44.83 4.10 -65.67
N GLY A 51 -46.13 3.82 -65.88
CA GLY A 51 -46.94 4.47 -66.91
C GLY A 51 -47.16 5.97 -66.68
N LYS A 52 -46.72 6.51 -65.54
CA LYS A 52 -46.71 7.94 -65.22
C LYS A 52 -45.33 8.58 -65.44
N ILE A 53 -44.35 7.82 -65.94
CA ILE A 53 -43.04 8.29 -66.37
C ILE A 53 -43.02 8.20 -67.89
N GLU A 54 -42.97 9.36 -68.55
CA GLU A 54 -42.89 9.39 -70.00
C GLU A 54 -41.57 8.76 -70.50
N GLY A 55 -41.68 7.71 -71.31
CA GLY A 55 -40.53 6.89 -71.74
C GLY A 55 -40.13 5.77 -70.79
N GLY A 56 -40.85 5.57 -69.67
CA GLY A 56 -40.65 4.48 -68.72
C GLY A 56 -39.34 4.56 -67.92
N PHE A 57 -39.05 3.49 -67.17
CA PHE A 57 -37.87 3.44 -66.28
C PHE A 57 -36.53 3.52 -67.03
N GLU A 58 -36.47 3.08 -68.28
CA GLU A 58 -35.27 3.12 -69.13
C GLU A 58 -34.88 4.55 -69.52
N LYS A 59 -35.86 5.36 -69.96
CA LYS A 59 -35.59 6.77 -70.29
C LYS A 59 -35.21 7.56 -69.04
N LEU A 60 -35.84 7.29 -67.90
CA LEU A 60 -35.46 7.89 -66.62
C LEU A 60 -34.01 7.55 -66.26
N GLU A 61 -33.60 6.27 -66.31
CA GLU A 61 -32.22 5.88 -66.03
C GLU A 61 -31.21 6.59 -66.95
N SER A 62 -31.50 6.63 -68.25
CA SER A 62 -30.63 7.32 -69.22
C SER A 62 -30.45 8.80 -68.88
N VAL A 63 -31.52 9.49 -68.49
CA VAL A 63 -31.46 10.90 -68.09
C VAL A 63 -30.68 11.09 -66.81
N LEU A 64 -30.90 10.23 -65.80
CA LEU A 64 -30.15 10.30 -64.55
C LEU A 64 -28.64 10.06 -64.78
N ARG A 65 -28.26 9.09 -65.61
CA ARG A 65 -26.86 8.84 -65.96
C ARG A 65 -26.23 9.99 -66.74
N GLU A 66 -26.98 10.63 -67.64
CA GLU A 66 -26.48 11.74 -68.46
C GLU A 66 -26.29 13.03 -67.66
N LYS A 67 -27.18 13.28 -66.70
CA LYS A 67 -27.24 14.54 -65.94
C LYS A 67 -26.64 14.45 -64.54
N ALA A 68 -26.20 13.27 -64.10
CA ALA A 68 -25.61 13.09 -62.78
C ALA A 68 -24.38 13.99 -62.57
N PRO A 69 -24.24 14.59 -61.37
CA PRO A 69 -22.97 15.11 -60.89
C PRO A 69 -21.84 14.11 -61.11
N SER A 70 -20.62 14.59 -61.36
CA SER A 70 -19.49 13.74 -61.77
C SER A 70 -19.06 12.74 -60.70
N CYS A 71 -19.38 13.02 -59.44
CA CYS A 71 -19.12 12.14 -58.31
C CYS A 71 -20.19 11.04 -58.08
N ILE A 72 -21.35 11.10 -58.76
CA ILE A 72 -22.46 10.15 -58.55
C ILE A 72 -22.40 8.99 -59.53
N GLU A 73 -22.40 7.78 -58.98
CA GLU A 73 -22.71 6.53 -59.68
C GLU A 73 -24.23 6.28 -59.62
N VAL A 74 -24.85 6.08 -60.77
CA VAL A 74 -26.28 5.78 -60.89
C VAL A 74 -26.47 4.29 -61.21
N ASN A 75 -27.09 3.57 -60.27
CA ASN A 75 -27.46 2.18 -60.40
C ASN A 75 -28.99 2.02 -60.35
N ARG A 76 -29.50 0.98 -61.02
CA ARG A 76 -30.94 0.66 -61.05
C ARG A 76 -31.15 -0.83 -60.87
N TYR A 77 -32.09 -1.19 -60.00
CA TYR A 77 -32.51 -2.58 -59.85
C TYR A 77 -33.97 -2.70 -59.41
N GLU A 78 -34.54 -3.86 -59.65
CA GLU A 78 -35.90 -4.22 -59.28
C GLU A 78 -35.90 -4.94 -57.92
N ASN A 79 -36.72 -4.47 -56.99
CA ASN A 79 -37.08 -5.21 -55.80
C ASN A 79 -38.39 -5.97 -56.06
N ALA A 80 -38.26 -7.27 -56.34
CA ALA A 80 -39.38 -8.13 -56.71
C ALA A 80 -40.40 -8.33 -55.57
N ASP A 81 -39.94 -8.31 -54.31
CA ASP A 81 -40.78 -8.51 -53.13
C ASP A 81 -41.68 -7.29 -52.88
N GLU A 82 -41.13 -6.09 -53.03
CA GLU A 82 -41.83 -4.82 -52.82
C GLU A 82 -42.52 -4.28 -54.08
N LYS A 83 -42.23 -4.89 -55.25
CA LYS A 83 -42.68 -4.43 -56.57
C LYS A 83 -42.32 -2.97 -56.82
N THR A 84 -41.08 -2.63 -56.50
CA THR A 84 -40.50 -1.29 -56.65
C THR A 84 -39.30 -1.34 -57.60
N MET A 85 -39.17 -0.30 -58.41
CA MET A 85 -37.96 0.04 -59.12
C MET A 85 -37.14 0.97 -58.23
N ILE A 86 -35.88 0.62 -57.98
CA ILE A 86 -34.97 1.35 -57.09
C ILE A 86 -33.88 1.96 -57.93
N TYR A 87 -33.71 3.28 -57.80
CA TYR A 87 -32.53 4.00 -58.29
C TYR A 87 -31.62 4.31 -57.11
N GLU A 88 -30.39 3.85 -57.20
CA GLU A 88 -29.33 4.06 -56.23
C GLU A 88 -28.39 5.13 -56.79
N LEU A 89 -28.33 6.28 -56.11
CA LEU A 89 -27.44 7.39 -56.44
C LEU A 89 -26.33 7.43 -55.40
N LYS A 90 -25.19 6.84 -55.73
CA LYS A 90 -24.10 6.58 -54.79
C LYS A 90 -22.90 7.46 -55.08
N TYR A 91 -22.28 8.00 -54.04
CA TYR A 91 -20.93 8.55 -54.13
C TYR A 91 -20.09 8.13 -52.93
N GLU A 92 -18.84 7.76 -53.19
CA GLU A 92 -17.85 7.41 -52.17
C GLU A 92 -16.98 8.62 -51.86
N PHE A 93 -16.49 8.73 -50.64
CA PHE A 93 -15.61 9.82 -50.21
C PHE A 93 -14.43 9.29 -49.40
N THR A 94 -13.27 9.92 -49.55
CA THR A 94 -12.01 9.48 -48.91
C THR A 94 -11.79 10.09 -47.54
N ASP A 95 -12.42 11.22 -47.27
CA ASP A 95 -12.39 11.93 -45.98
C ASP A 95 -13.58 12.92 -45.91
N ILE A 96 -13.67 13.66 -44.80
CA ILE A 96 -14.78 14.60 -44.56
C ILE A 96 -14.71 15.84 -45.46
N GLU A 97 -13.53 16.28 -45.88
CA GLU A 97 -13.38 17.42 -46.78
C GLU A 97 -13.84 17.05 -48.19
N ASP A 98 -13.48 15.85 -48.67
CA ASP A 98 -13.96 15.27 -49.91
C ASP A 98 -15.48 15.02 -49.87
N PHE A 99 -16.01 14.52 -48.76
CA PHE A 99 -17.44 14.38 -48.54
C PHE A 99 -18.18 15.72 -48.65
N ARG A 100 -17.63 16.78 -48.04
CA ARG A 100 -18.19 18.14 -48.14
C ARG A 100 -18.17 18.63 -49.58
N ALA A 101 -17.03 18.53 -50.26
CA ALA A 101 -16.89 18.97 -51.65
C ALA A 101 -17.86 18.23 -52.60
N LYS A 102 -18.00 16.91 -52.46
CA LYS A 102 -18.95 16.12 -53.25
C LYS A 102 -20.39 16.46 -52.91
N THR A 103 -20.72 16.68 -51.64
CA THR A 103 -22.07 17.11 -51.27
C THR A 103 -22.40 18.47 -51.86
N GLU A 104 -21.46 19.43 -51.86
CA GLU A 104 -21.61 20.73 -52.53
C GLU A 104 -21.79 20.60 -54.05
N GLU A 105 -21.06 19.69 -54.70
CA GLU A 105 -21.25 19.38 -56.13
C GLU A 105 -22.66 18.85 -56.41
N VAL A 106 -23.18 17.99 -55.52
CA VAL A 106 -24.51 17.38 -55.67
C VAL A 106 -25.64 18.38 -55.44
N ILE A 107 -25.54 19.25 -54.43
CA ILE A 107 -26.61 20.22 -54.10
C ILE A 107 -26.48 21.55 -54.86
N GLY A 108 -25.33 21.82 -55.49
CA GLY A 108 -25.08 23.04 -56.26
C GLY A 108 -24.90 24.31 -55.41
N GLU A 109 -24.77 24.17 -54.09
CA GLU A 109 -24.57 25.25 -53.13
C GLU A 109 -23.64 24.81 -51.99
N LYS A 110 -23.26 25.75 -51.12
CA LYS A 110 -22.39 25.43 -49.98
C LYS A 110 -23.13 24.59 -48.95
N SER A 111 -22.47 23.55 -48.45
CA SER A 111 -23.01 22.68 -47.40
C SER A 111 -22.46 23.07 -46.03
N ASN A 112 -23.29 23.03 -44.99
CA ASN A 112 -22.84 23.26 -43.62
C ASN A 112 -22.63 21.92 -42.91
N ILE A 113 -21.64 21.16 -43.38
CA ILE A 113 -21.20 19.91 -42.74
C ILE A 113 -20.15 20.24 -41.68
N GLU A 114 -20.53 20.11 -40.41
CA GLU A 114 -19.64 20.18 -39.27
C GLU A 114 -19.22 18.78 -38.82
N TRP A 115 -17.91 18.54 -38.80
CA TRP A 115 -17.28 17.38 -38.18
C TRP A 115 -16.27 17.90 -37.16
N LYS A 116 -16.49 17.63 -35.88
CA LYS A 116 -15.61 18.07 -34.80
C LYS A 116 -15.14 16.85 -34.04
N GLU A 117 -13.85 16.58 -34.14
CA GLU A 117 -13.17 15.63 -33.29
C GLU A 117 -12.63 16.37 -32.06
N LYS A 118 -12.87 15.80 -30.89
CA LYS A 118 -12.23 16.23 -29.65
C LYS A 118 -11.43 15.04 -29.13
N GLU A 119 -10.17 15.05 -29.51
CA GLU A 119 -9.21 14.06 -29.04
C GLU A 119 -8.63 14.49 -27.69
N GLY A 120 -8.62 13.55 -26.76
CA GLY A 120 -7.67 13.49 -25.67
C GLY A 120 -7.24 12.04 -25.48
N VAL A 121 -6.17 11.82 -24.73
CA VAL A 121 -5.54 10.50 -24.51
C VAL A 121 -6.55 9.36 -24.24
N PHE A 122 -7.63 9.66 -23.50
CA PHE A 122 -8.73 8.72 -23.26
C PHE A 122 -10.08 9.25 -23.72
N LYS A 123 -10.15 10.37 -24.44
CA LYS A 123 -11.39 11.00 -24.87
C LYS A 123 -11.44 10.95 -26.39
N GLN A 124 -12.15 9.96 -26.91
CA GLN A 124 -12.50 9.92 -28.33
C GLN A 124 -13.98 10.29 -28.44
N ASN A 125 -14.24 11.57 -28.63
CA ASN A 125 -15.58 12.01 -29.00
C ASN A 125 -15.52 12.76 -30.33
N PHE A 126 -16.48 12.47 -31.20
CA PHE A 126 -16.74 13.32 -32.34
C PHE A 126 -18.21 13.68 -32.40
N SER A 127 -18.49 14.87 -32.93
CA SER A 127 -19.82 15.32 -33.24
C SER A 127 -19.93 15.58 -34.74
N TYR A 128 -21.05 15.15 -35.29
CA TYR A 128 -21.44 15.43 -36.66
C TYR A 128 -22.73 16.24 -36.67
N SER A 129 -22.81 17.23 -37.54
CA SER A 129 -24.07 17.82 -37.94
C SER A 129 -24.01 18.30 -39.38
N GLU A 130 -25.11 18.16 -40.11
CA GLU A 130 -25.28 18.76 -41.44
C GLU A 130 -26.64 19.45 -41.55
N ASP A 131 -26.76 20.38 -42.50
CA ASP A 131 -28.03 21.01 -42.87
C ASP A 131 -28.53 20.62 -44.26
N THR A 132 -27.98 19.56 -44.84
CA THR A 132 -28.37 19.03 -46.13
C THR A 132 -29.66 18.22 -46.02
N SER A 133 -30.72 18.69 -46.66
CA SER A 133 -31.99 17.96 -46.77
C SER A 133 -31.98 16.95 -47.92
N THR A 134 -32.80 15.90 -47.81
CA THR A 134 -33.05 14.96 -48.91
C THR A 134 -33.52 15.67 -50.18
N ASP A 135 -34.30 16.75 -50.03
CA ASP A 135 -34.81 17.56 -51.13
C ASP A 135 -33.69 18.20 -51.95
N GLN A 136 -32.69 18.78 -51.28
CA GLN A 136 -31.50 19.36 -51.91
C GLN A 136 -30.68 18.28 -52.62
N LEU A 137 -30.50 17.10 -52.01
CA LEU A 137 -29.73 16.00 -52.61
C LEU A 137 -30.32 15.45 -53.91
N ILE A 138 -31.64 15.60 -54.10
CA ILE A 138 -32.33 15.17 -55.32
C ILE A 138 -32.76 16.34 -56.22
N GLN A 139 -32.37 17.58 -55.91
CA GLN A 139 -32.83 18.73 -56.69
C GLN A 139 -32.36 18.63 -58.16
N TRP A 140 -31.12 18.20 -58.39
CA TRP A 140 -30.61 17.95 -59.74
C TRP A 140 -31.40 16.87 -60.49
N VAL A 141 -31.94 15.86 -59.79
CA VAL A 141 -32.81 14.83 -60.36
C VAL A 141 -34.12 15.46 -60.86
N LYS A 142 -34.72 16.34 -60.06
CA LYS A 142 -35.96 17.05 -60.43
C LYS A 142 -35.74 17.98 -61.62
N ASP A 143 -34.60 18.66 -61.65
CA ASP A 143 -34.24 19.58 -62.73
C ASP A 143 -34.01 18.79 -64.03
N ALA A 144 -33.27 17.68 -63.98
CA ALA A 144 -33.03 16.79 -65.12
C ALA A 144 -34.35 16.24 -65.72
N ILE A 145 -35.30 15.82 -64.88
CA ILE A 145 -36.62 15.35 -65.32
C ILE A 145 -37.41 16.49 -65.98
N SER A 146 -37.35 17.70 -65.42
CA SER A 146 -38.08 18.87 -65.92
C SER A 146 -37.54 19.38 -67.26
N GLU A 147 -36.22 19.39 -67.45
CA GLU A 147 -35.55 19.81 -68.70
C GLU A 147 -35.87 18.88 -69.87
N GLU A 148 -35.82 17.56 -69.65
CA GLU A 148 -36.04 16.54 -70.68
C GLU A 148 -37.52 16.33 -71.04
N SER A 149 -38.42 17.14 -70.46
CA SER A 149 -39.88 17.02 -70.63
C SER A 149 -40.42 15.63 -70.33
N ILE A 150 -39.72 14.84 -69.51
CA ILE A 150 -40.28 13.60 -68.97
C ILE A 150 -41.40 14.06 -68.04
N SER A 151 -42.67 13.86 -68.42
CA SER A 151 -43.80 14.12 -67.51
C SER A 151 -43.67 13.18 -66.29
N GLY A 152 -42.92 13.61 -65.28
CA GLY A 152 -42.56 12.84 -64.10
C GLY A 152 -43.15 13.45 -62.84
N THR A 153 -44.48 13.50 -62.73
CA THR A 153 -45.20 14.03 -61.56
C THR A 153 -44.76 13.32 -60.26
N ILE A 154 -44.21 12.10 -60.36
CA ILE A 154 -43.77 11.23 -59.26
C ILE A 154 -42.47 11.66 -58.56
N ILE A 155 -41.54 12.33 -59.25
CA ILE A 155 -40.27 12.78 -58.61
C ILE A 155 -40.22 14.31 -58.62
N GLY A 156 -40.59 14.94 -59.73
CA GLY A 156 -40.51 16.39 -59.89
C GLY A 156 -41.50 17.19 -59.05
N GLN A 157 -42.58 16.59 -58.54
CA GLN A 157 -43.66 17.31 -57.85
C GLN A 157 -44.24 16.62 -56.60
N ILE A 158 -44.11 15.29 -56.47
CA ILE A 158 -44.75 14.51 -55.39
C ILE A 158 -43.80 13.40 -54.95
N TYR A 159 -42.98 13.61 -53.93
CA TYR A 159 -42.22 12.52 -53.29
C TYR A 159 -42.53 12.44 -51.78
N GLU A 160 -42.30 11.28 -51.20
CA GLU A 160 -42.39 11.03 -49.76
C GLU A 160 -40.99 10.77 -49.21
N GLU A 161 -40.53 11.64 -48.31
CA GLU A 161 -39.28 11.40 -47.57
C GLU A 161 -39.49 10.27 -46.56
N GLU A 162 -38.72 9.20 -46.69
CA GLU A 162 -38.57 8.13 -45.71
C GLU A 162 -37.48 8.51 -44.68
N ASN A 163 -37.26 7.68 -43.66
CA ASN A 163 -36.21 7.97 -42.69
C ASN A 163 -34.84 7.80 -43.33
N ASN A 164 -34.03 8.84 -43.26
CA ASN A 164 -32.61 8.76 -43.54
C ASN A 164 -31.91 7.99 -42.40
N THR A 165 -30.76 7.37 -42.70
CA THR A 165 -29.93 6.67 -41.72
C THR A 165 -28.46 7.07 -41.87
N ILE A 166 -27.77 7.12 -40.73
CA ILE A 166 -26.32 7.29 -40.70
C ILE A 166 -25.69 6.18 -39.87
N HIS A 167 -24.66 5.55 -40.44
CA HIS A 167 -23.85 4.52 -39.83
C HIS A 167 -22.44 5.03 -39.59
N TYR A 168 -21.89 4.74 -38.41
CA TYR A 168 -20.47 4.95 -38.10
C TYR A 168 -19.87 3.61 -37.69
N GLU A 169 -18.81 3.17 -38.38
CA GLU A 169 -18.18 1.85 -38.16
C GLU A 169 -19.22 0.71 -38.20
N GLY A 170 -20.16 0.79 -39.15
CA GLY A 170 -21.25 -0.17 -39.35
C GLY A 170 -22.41 -0.09 -38.33
N LYS A 171 -22.29 0.70 -37.26
CA LYS A 171 -23.36 0.90 -36.26
C LYS A 171 -24.23 2.10 -36.65
N GLN A 172 -25.55 1.92 -36.67
CA GLN A 172 -26.48 3.04 -36.89
C GLN A 172 -26.39 4.02 -35.71
N VAL A 173 -25.98 5.26 -35.98
CA VAL A 173 -25.81 6.33 -34.98
C VAL A 173 -26.91 7.40 -35.05
N TRP A 174 -27.62 7.46 -36.17
CA TRP A 174 -28.74 8.40 -36.35
C TRP A 174 -29.79 7.83 -37.33
N SER A 175 -31.06 8.16 -37.09
CA SER A 175 -32.15 7.96 -38.06
C SER A 175 -33.26 8.99 -37.84
N GLY A 176 -33.77 9.57 -38.92
CA GLY A 176 -34.82 10.57 -38.85
C GLY A 176 -35.16 11.19 -40.21
N LYS A 177 -36.11 12.13 -40.20
CA LYS A 177 -36.40 13.03 -41.32
C LYS A 177 -35.80 14.39 -41.03
N GLY A 178 -35.16 15.02 -42.02
CA GLY A 178 -34.44 16.29 -41.87
C GLY A 178 -32.99 16.19 -41.41
N ASN A 179 -32.46 17.30 -40.90
CA ASN A 179 -31.03 17.52 -40.65
C ASN A 179 -30.44 16.56 -39.61
N ALA A 180 -29.35 15.90 -39.97
CA ALA A 180 -28.69 14.95 -39.08
C ALA A 180 -27.79 15.67 -38.07
N SER A 181 -27.85 15.25 -36.82
CA SER A 181 -26.95 15.66 -35.76
C SER A 181 -26.78 14.53 -34.74
N PHE A 182 -25.54 14.15 -34.45
CA PHE A 182 -25.24 13.13 -33.44
C PHE A 182 -23.86 13.34 -32.80
N ILE A 183 -23.67 12.73 -31.64
CA ILE A 183 -22.39 12.66 -30.93
C ILE A 183 -22.08 11.20 -30.70
N VAL A 184 -20.86 10.78 -31.03
CA VAL A 184 -20.32 9.48 -30.67
C VAL A 184 -19.31 9.69 -29.56
N ASP A 185 -19.61 9.20 -28.36
CA ASP A 185 -18.68 9.18 -27.23
C ASP A 185 -18.10 7.76 -27.06
N LYS A 186 -16.84 7.58 -27.48
CA LYS A 186 -16.05 6.36 -27.29
C LYS A 186 -14.99 6.53 -26.19
N THR A 187 -15.16 7.50 -25.29
CA THR A 187 -14.25 7.68 -24.14
C THR A 187 -14.26 6.42 -23.27
N PRO A 188 -13.15 5.67 -23.19
CA PRO A 188 -13.03 4.49 -22.34
C PRO A 188 -13.33 4.83 -20.89
N THR A 189 -14.12 3.99 -20.24
CA THR A 189 -14.53 4.23 -18.86
C THR A 189 -13.67 3.38 -17.92
N LEU A 190 -13.00 4.06 -16.99
CA LEU A 190 -12.24 3.41 -15.93
C LEU A 190 -13.22 2.86 -14.88
N GLU A 191 -13.26 1.53 -14.77
CA GLU A 191 -14.19 0.79 -13.91
C GLU A 191 -13.59 0.42 -12.57
N GLU A 192 -12.27 0.24 -12.51
CA GLU A 192 -11.59 -0.18 -11.29
C GLU A 192 -10.28 0.58 -11.08
N VAL A 193 -10.11 1.06 -9.85
CA VAL A 193 -8.82 1.52 -9.33
C VAL A 193 -8.49 0.68 -8.11
N SER A 194 -7.37 -0.04 -8.17
CA SER A 194 -6.96 -0.95 -7.11
C SER A 194 -5.50 -0.69 -6.70
N VAL A 195 -5.26 -0.63 -5.39
CA VAL A 195 -3.95 -0.42 -4.78
C VAL A 195 -3.59 -1.64 -3.96
N TYR A 196 -2.40 -2.19 -4.20
CA TYR A 196 -1.87 -3.33 -3.47
C TYR A 196 -0.58 -2.91 -2.77
N SER A 197 -0.61 -2.84 -1.45
CA SER A 197 0.52 -2.49 -0.60
C SER A 197 1.08 -3.75 0.08
N SER A 198 2.39 -3.94 0.02
CA SER A 198 3.07 -5.06 0.68
C SER A 198 4.30 -4.58 1.45
N TYR A 199 4.40 -5.02 2.70
CA TYR A 199 5.52 -4.71 3.58
C TYR A 199 6.26 -6.00 3.98
N SER A 200 7.59 -5.96 3.95
CA SER A 200 8.43 -7.06 4.43
C SER A 200 8.71 -6.97 5.94
N ASP A 201 9.30 -8.03 6.51
CA ASP A 201 9.78 -8.05 7.90
C ASP A 201 10.80 -6.94 8.23
N LYS A 202 11.42 -6.34 7.21
CA LYS A 202 12.43 -5.28 7.32
C LYS A 202 11.90 -3.92 6.87
N GLY A 203 10.58 -3.74 6.91
CA GLY A 203 9.92 -2.51 6.47
C GLY A 203 10.01 -2.22 4.97
N LYS A 204 10.64 -3.08 4.13
CA LYS A 204 10.66 -2.83 2.67
C LYS A 204 9.25 -2.83 2.11
N GLU A 205 8.88 -1.72 1.47
CA GLU A 205 7.59 -1.50 0.83
C GLU A 205 7.59 -1.81 -0.67
N THR A 206 6.46 -2.34 -1.14
CA THR A 206 6.08 -2.39 -2.56
C THR A 206 4.64 -1.97 -2.68
N LYS A 207 4.34 -1.10 -3.65
CA LYS A 207 2.98 -0.66 -3.95
C LYS A 207 2.68 -0.89 -5.43
N GLN A 208 1.59 -1.60 -5.73
CA GLN A 208 1.09 -1.75 -7.08
C GLN A 208 -0.20 -0.95 -7.23
N VAL A 209 -0.30 -0.14 -8.28
CA VAL A 209 -1.55 0.54 -8.68
C VAL A 209 -2.02 -0.09 -9.97
N LYS A 210 -3.30 -0.46 -10.03
CA LYS A 210 -3.98 -0.99 -11.21
C LYS A 210 -5.13 -0.07 -11.62
N LEU A 211 -5.22 0.19 -12.91
CA LEU A 211 -6.26 0.99 -13.57
C LEU A 211 -6.95 0.06 -14.57
N GLY A 212 -8.17 -0.36 -14.27
CA GLY A 212 -8.91 -1.33 -15.07
C GLY A 212 -10.11 -0.74 -15.79
N PHE A 213 -10.29 -1.13 -17.05
CA PHE A 213 -11.38 -0.72 -17.94
C PHE A 213 -12.32 -1.90 -18.22
N SER A 214 -13.49 -1.60 -18.78
CA SER A 214 -14.33 -2.64 -19.37
C SER A 214 -13.55 -3.37 -20.48
N TYR A 215 -13.84 -4.66 -20.68
CA TYR A 215 -13.14 -5.45 -21.70
C TYR A 215 -13.36 -4.87 -23.11
N ASP A 216 -14.58 -4.41 -23.40
CA ASP A 216 -14.93 -3.84 -24.70
C ASP A 216 -14.19 -2.51 -24.93
N ASP A 217 -14.15 -1.62 -23.93
CA ASP A 217 -13.39 -0.37 -24.03
C ASP A 217 -11.89 -0.65 -24.22
N TYR A 218 -11.33 -1.61 -23.47
CA TYR A 218 -9.92 -1.98 -23.56
C TYR A 218 -9.50 -2.47 -24.95
N LEU A 219 -10.40 -3.17 -25.67
CA LEU A 219 -10.11 -3.62 -27.05
C LEU A 219 -10.07 -2.48 -28.06
N ASP A 220 -10.88 -1.45 -27.84
CA ASP A 220 -10.99 -0.29 -28.73
C ASP A 220 -9.98 0.83 -28.38
N MET A 221 -9.32 0.73 -27.24
CA MET A 221 -8.33 1.69 -26.74
C MET A 221 -7.01 1.68 -27.52
N ASP A 222 -6.47 2.87 -27.78
CA ASP A 222 -5.06 3.02 -28.09
C ASP A 222 -4.24 2.85 -26.80
N THR A 223 -3.78 1.62 -26.57
CA THR A 223 -3.04 1.30 -25.34
C THR A 223 -1.64 1.92 -25.31
N GLU A 224 -1.08 2.33 -26.44
CA GLU A 224 0.25 2.96 -26.51
C GLU A 224 0.15 4.44 -26.10
N GLU A 225 -0.84 5.16 -26.62
CA GLU A 225 -1.10 6.56 -26.26
C GLU A 225 -1.45 6.69 -24.77
N GLY A 226 -2.32 5.81 -24.26
CA GLY A 226 -2.66 5.78 -22.84
C GLY A 226 -1.46 5.49 -21.94
N LEU A 227 -0.54 4.65 -22.40
CA LEU A 227 0.71 4.37 -21.70
C LEU A 227 1.64 5.59 -21.69
N GLU A 228 1.74 6.32 -22.79
CA GLU A 228 2.54 7.55 -22.88
C GLU A 228 2.06 8.62 -21.89
N TYR A 229 0.75 8.80 -21.75
CA TYR A 229 0.18 9.66 -20.71
C TYR A 229 0.57 9.21 -19.30
N LEU A 230 0.43 7.91 -18.99
CA LEU A 230 0.74 7.39 -17.65
C LEU A 230 2.24 7.49 -17.31
N HIS A 231 3.09 7.47 -18.34
CA HIS A 231 4.53 7.63 -18.22
C HIS A 231 4.99 8.99 -17.71
N GLN A 232 4.12 10.01 -17.68
CA GLN A 232 4.41 11.27 -16.99
C GLN A 232 4.51 11.07 -15.46
N PHE A 233 3.71 10.14 -14.90
CA PHE A 233 3.70 9.80 -13.47
C PHE A 233 4.80 8.78 -13.15
N SER A 234 4.91 7.71 -13.93
CA SER A 234 5.99 6.73 -13.80
C SER A 234 6.26 5.99 -15.11
N LYS A 235 7.54 5.93 -15.51
CA LYS A 235 7.98 5.13 -16.67
C LYS A 235 7.82 3.61 -16.49
N LYS A 236 7.48 3.15 -15.28
CA LYS A 236 7.22 1.74 -14.99
C LYS A 236 5.78 1.29 -15.24
N PHE A 237 4.88 2.20 -15.61
CA PHE A 237 3.58 1.77 -16.10
C PHE A 237 3.74 0.83 -17.29
N LYS A 238 2.85 -0.14 -17.37
CA LYS A 238 2.75 -1.11 -18.46
C LYS A 238 1.29 -1.46 -18.70
N VAL A 239 1.01 -1.92 -19.91
CA VAL A 239 -0.26 -2.59 -20.22
C VAL A 239 -0.36 -3.87 -19.37
N ASP A 240 -1.50 -4.07 -18.73
CA ASP A 240 -1.79 -5.18 -17.82
C ASP A 240 -3.14 -5.80 -18.18
N SER A 241 -3.09 -6.90 -18.92
CA SER A 241 -4.28 -7.65 -19.34
C SER A 241 -5.01 -8.32 -18.17
N THR A 242 -4.40 -8.41 -16.97
CA THR A 242 -5.09 -8.98 -15.80
C THR A 242 -6.17 -8.05 -15.24
N CYS A 243 -6.15 -6.77 -15.60
CA CYS A 243 -7.17 -5.79 -15.26
C CYS A 243 -7.73 -5.06 -16.48
N ASN A 244 -7.50 -5.57 -17.70
CA ASN A 244 -7.91 -4.90 -18.95
C ASN A 244 -7.49 -3.42 -18.97
N GLY A 245 -6.23 -3.12 -18.67
CA GLY A 245 -5.80 -1.73 -18.58
C GLY A 245 -4.32 -1.59 -18.28
N TYR A 246 -3.98 -0.85 -17.22
CA TYR A 246 -2.60 -0.51 -16.90
C TYR A 246 -2.25 -0.84 -15.45
N SER A 247 -0.98 -1.16 -15.21
CA SER A 247 -0.46 -1.24 -13.85
C SER A 247 0.95 -0.69 -13.72
N VAL A 248 1.27 -0.25 -12.50
CA VAL A 248 2.63 0.14 -12.10
C VAL A 248 2.97 -0.53 -10.78
N THR A 249 4.23 -0.98 -10.64
CA THR A 249 4.76 -1.50 -9.38
C THR A 249 5.92 -0.63 -8.95
N LEU A 250 5.75 0.00 -7.79
CA LEU A 250 6.67 0.94 -7.16
C LEU A 250 7.36 0.25 -5.98
N THR A 251 8.67 0.48 -5.84
CA THR A 251 9.50 -0.21 -4.84
C THR A 251 10.37 0.76 -4.06
N GLY A 252 10.21 0.78 -2.74
CA GLY A 252 10.96 1.65 -1.84
C GLY A 252 10.52 3.11 -1.85
N THR A 253 10.89 3.82 -0.79
CA THR A 253 10.35 5.14 -0.44
C THR A 253 10.59 6.17 -1.53
N LYS A 254 11.82 6.27 -2.04
CA LYS A 254 12.17 7.27 -3.06
C LYS A 254 11.31 7.16 -4.32
N GLU A 255 10.98 5.96 -4.74
CA GLU A 255 10.16 5.75 -5.94
C GLU A 255 8.69 6.09 -5.69
N LEU A 256 8.17 5.72 -4.52
CA LEU A 256 6.83 6.13 -4.10
C LEU A 256 6.71 7.65 -4.03
N GLU A 257 7.66 8.32 -3.38
CA GLU A 257 7.69 9.78 -3.29
C GLU A 257 7.66 10.45 -4.67
N GLN A 258 8.50 10.00 -5.62
CA GLN A 258 8.54 10.55 -6.97
C GLN A 258 7.23 10.34 -7.76
N PHE A 259 6.56 9.22 -7.52
CA PHE A 259 5.27 8.94 -8.16
C PHE A 259 4.15 9.80 -7.56
N PHE A 260 4.01 9.83 -6.23
CA PHE A 260 2.93 10.53 -5.55
C PHE A 260 3.10 12.05 -5.55
N GLU A 261 4.33 12.57 -5.69
CA GLU A 261 4.55 13.98 -5.98
C GLU A 261 3.79 14.44 -7.22
N LYS A 262 3.64 13.56 -8.22
CA LYS A 262 2.93 13.86 -9.47
C LYS A 262 1.48 13.39 -9.44
N ALA A 263 1.21 12.25 -8.83
CA ALA A 263 -0.11 11.61 -8.84
C ALA A 263 -1.11 12.30 -7.89
N SER A 264 -0.63 12.94 -6.83
CA SER A 264 -1.46 13.62 -5.84
C SER A 264 -1.63 15.11 -6.14
N ASP A 265 -2.79 15.66 -5.78
CA ASP A 265 -3.01 17.10 -5.72
C ASP A 265 -3.04 17.61 -4.27
N GLU A 266 -3.53 18.82 -4.00
CA GLU A 266 -3.75 19.31 -2.63
C GLU A 266 -4.52 18.27 -1.81
N LEU A 267 -3.98 17.96 -0.62
CA LEU A 267 -4.59 17.00 0.29
C LEU A 267 -5.90 17.61 0.83
N SER A 268 -7.01 16.93 0.57
CA SER A 268 -8.35 17.33 1.03
C SER A 268 -8.60 16.89 2.47
N GLY A 269 -9.43 17.64 3.19
CA GLY A 269 -9.91 17.33 4.55
C GLY A 269 -8.95 17.68 5.69
N GLU A 270 -9.45 17.67 6.93
CA GLU A 270 -8.61 17.61 8.12
C GLU A 270 -7.99 16.21 8.17
N VAL A 271 -6.89 16.00 7.46
CA VAL A 271 -6.03 14.83 7.71
C VAL A 271 -5.74 14.84 9.21
N PRO A 272 -6.04 13.76 9.95
CA PRO A 272 -5.84 13.71 11.39
C PRO A 272 -4.34 13.52 11.68
N TYR A 273 -3.54 14.52 11.31
CA TYR A 273 -2.09 14.56 11.49
C TYR A 273 -1.71 14.31 12.95
N ALA A 274 -2.57 14.72 13.90
CA ALA A 274 -2.42 14.45 15.31
C ALA A 274 -2.51 12.95 15.63
N ASP A 275 -3.49 12.23 15.07
CA ASP A 275 -3.68 10.79 15.28
C ASP A 275 -2.61 9.96 14.55
N LEU A 276 -2.03 10.51 13.49
CA LEU A 276 -0.95 9.87 12.71
C LEU A 276 0.45 10.20 13.26
N GLU A 277 0.56 11.10 14.23
CA GLU A 277 1.82 11.69 14.70
C GLU A 277 2.71 12.13 13.52
N VAL A 278 2.12 12.77 12.51
CA VAL A 278 2.80 13.28 11.32
C VAL A 278 2.86 14.80 11.42
N GLN A 279 4.04 15.40 11.23
CA GLN A 279 4.11 16.85 11.13
C GLN A 279 3.40 17.31 9.86
N LYS A 280 2.53 18.31 10.01
CA LYS A 280 1.87 18.94 8.85
C LYS A 280 2.94 19.36 7.85
N THR A 281 2.87 18.78 6.66
CA THR A 281 3.81 19.01 5.57
C THR A 281 3.19 19.95 4.55
N ASN A 282 4.04 20.74 3.88
CA ASN A 282 3.61 21.53 2.71
C ASN A 282 3.59 20.68 1.42
N LYS A 283 3.96 19.40 1.51
CA LYS A 283 3.95 18.47 0.38
C LYS A 283 2.53 17.94 0.13
N LYS A 284 2.26 17.60 -1.14
CA LYS A 284 1.02 16.94 -1.60
C LYS A 284 0.93 15.45 -1.22
N TYR A 285 1.90 14.96 -0.48
CA TYR A 285 2.01 13.57 -0.03
C TYR A 285 2.91 13.50 1.22
N TYR A 286 2.89 12.38 1.93
CA TYR A 286 3.82 12.05 3.01
C TYR A 286 4.17 10.56 2.98
N PHE A 287 5.45 10.23 3.03
CA PHE A 287 5.94 8.87 3.26
C PHE A 287 7.03 8.91 4.33
N GLU A 288 6.85 8.11 5.38
CA GLU A 288 7.90 7.86 6.37
C GLU A 288 8.03 6.36 6.57
N ASN A 289 9.24 5.84 6.36
CA ASN A 289 9.63 4.50 6.76
C ASN A 289 10.78 4.60 7.76
N LYS A 290 10.48 4.42 9.04
CA LYS A 290 11.50 4.35 10.11
C LYS A 290 11.77 2.90 10.41
N ASN A 291 13.06 2.53 10.46
CA ASN A 291 13.50 1.21 10.89
C ASN A 291 14.42 1.37 12.11
N GLU A 292 14.02 0.79 13.22
CA GLU A 292 14.80 0.69 14.45
C GLU A 292 15.31 -0.74 14.61
N ASN A 293 16.60 -0.91 14.32
CA ASN A 293 17.24 -2.20 14.28
C ASN A 293 18.30 -2.31 15.38
N SER A 294 18.16 -3.33 16.22
CA SER A 294 19.19 -3.84 17.11
C SER A 294 19.41 -5.34 16.85
N ILE A 295 20.33 -5.98 17.57
CA ILE A 295 20.42 -7.44 17.49
C ILE A 295 19.19 -8.11 18.11
N PHE A 296 18.47 -7.44 19.02
CA PHE A 296 17.31 -7.96 19.76
C PHE A 296 15.96 -7.52 19.21
N SER A 297 15.91 -6.52 18.33
CA SER A 297 14.69 -5.99 17.75
C SER A 297 14.89 -5.54 16.31
N ASN A 298 13.91 -5.79 15.47
CA ASN A 298 13.78 -5.19 14.14
C ASN A 298 12.36 -4.64 14.08
N GLN A 299 12.23 -3.36 14.40
CA GLN A 299 10.98 -2.64 14.39
C GLN A 299 10.96 -1.68 13.20
N PHE A 300 9.79 -1.50 12.63
CA PHE A 300 9.57 -0.52 11.60
C PHE A 300 8.22 0.16 11.75
N SER A 301 8.13 1.38 11.24
CA SER A 301 6.88 2.08 11.06
C SER A 301 6.80 2.67 9.67
N VAL A 302 5.64 2.53 9.04
CA VAL A 302 5.29 3.10 7.76
C VAL A 302 4.13 4.06 7.96
N LYS A 303 4.29 5.28 7.46
CA LYS A 303 3.24 6.30 7.42
C LYS A 303 3.09 6.77 5.99
N GLU A 304 1.87 6.79 5.49
CA GLU A 304 1.55 7.16 4.12
C GLU A 304 0.37 8.15 4.12
N VAL A 305 0.49 9.22 3.34
CA VAL A 305 -0.60 10.16 3.07
C VAL A 305 -0.52 10.58 1.61
N TYR A 306 -1.59 10.37 0.82
CA TYR A 306 -1.63 10.74 -0.60
C TYR A 306 -3.08 10.76 -1.13
N ASN A 307 -3.26 11.21 -2.37
CA ASN A 307 -4.48 10.98 -3.16
C ASN A 307 -4.12 10.70 -4.64
N PHE A 308 -5.12 10.38 -5.46
CA PHE A 308 -4.94 10.10 -6.88
C PHE A 308 -5.56 11.16 -7.80
N ASN A 309 -5.88 12.34 -7.28
CA ASN A 309 -6.63 13.37 -8.01
C ASN A 309 -5.96 13.75 -9.35
N ASN A 310 -4.64 13.97 -9.35
CA ASN A 310 -3.91 14.31 -10.57
C ASN A 310 -3.74 13.11 -11.50
N LEU A 311 -3.50 11.91 -10.96
CA LEU A 311 -3.43 10.70 -11.78
C LEU A 311 -4.75 10.49 -12.54
N LEU A 312 -5.87 10.60 -11.85
CA LEU A 312 -7.18 10.22 -12.36
C LEU A 312 -7.90 11.34 -13.14
N ALA A 313 -7.37 12.57 -13.16
CA ALA A 313 -7.99 13.72 -13.83
C ALA A 313 -8.24 13.52 -15.34
N GLY A 314 -7.45 12.67 -15.99
CA GLY A 314 -7.57 12.38 -17.43
C GLY A 314 -8.67 11.37 -17.79
N PHE A 315 -9.26 10.67 -16.82
CA PHE A 315 -10.14 9.52 -17.06
C PHE A 315 -11.61 9.85 -16.90
N LYS A 316 -12.47 9.14 -17.63
CA LYS A 316 -13.90 9.03 -17.33
C LYS A 316 -14.09 7.89 -16.34
N LEU A 317 -14.64 8.18 -15.17
CA LEU A 317 -14.74 7.22 -14.07
C LEU A 317 -16.18 6.68 -13.97
N SER A 318 -16.37 5.36 -13.92
CA SER A 318 -17.66 4.75 -13.51
C SER A 318 -17.68 4.34 -12.03
N THR A 319 -16.51 4.16 -11.43
CA THR A 319 -16.35 3.96 -9.99
C THR A 319 -16.08 5.29 -9.29
N ASN A 320 -16.58 5.44 -8.06
CA ASN A 320 -16.17 6.49 -7.13
C ASN A 320 -15.25 5.97 -6.02
N ARG A 321 -14.91 4.67 -6.04
CA ARG A 321 -14.12 3.98 -5.01
C ARG A 321 -12.77 3.51 -5.53
N ILE A 322 -11.79 3.51 -4.64
CA ILE A 322 -10.49 2.85 -4.80
C ILE A 322 -10.45 1.66 -3.83
N LYS A 323 -10.13 0.48 -4.35
CA LYS A 323 -9.92 -0.72 -3.54
C LYS A 323 -8.50 -0.74 -3.01
N ASP A 324 -8.32 -0.87 -1.70
CA ASP A 324 -7.01 -0.99 -1.05
C ASP A 324 -6.82 -2.39 -0.49
N TYR A 325 -5.67 -2.98 -0.80
CA TYR A 325 -5.26 -4.31 -0.36
C TYR A 325 -3.92 -4.19 0.34
N VAL A 326 -3.86 -4.54 1.62
CA VAL A 326 -2.63 -4.45 2.42
C VAL A 326 -2.18 -5.83 2.87
N SER A 327 -0.92 -6.14 2.59
CA SER A 327 -0.23 -7.35 3.03
C SER A 327 0.95 -6.99 3.93
N ILE A 328 0.95 -7.56 5.13
CA ILE A 328 1.97 -7.41 6.17
C ILE A 328 2.52 -8.78 6.58
N PRO A 329 3.71 -8.88 7.20
CA PRO A 329 4.24 -10.19 7.58
C PRO A 329 3.50 -10.87 8.75
N LYS A 330 2.88 -12.03 8.53
CA LYS A 330 2.11 -12.78 9.57
C LYS A 330 2.85 -13.07 10.89
N ARG A 331 4.19 -13.01 10.90
CA ARG A 331 5.02 -13.40 12.06
C ARG A 331 5.31 -12.24 13.01
N ASN A 332 5.05 -11.00 12.60
CA ASN A 332 5.23 -9.86 13.47
C ASN A 332 4.04 -9.78 14.43
N SER A 333 4.28 -9.32 15.64
CA SER A 333 3.23 -9.04 16.62
C SER A 333 2.53 -7.74 16.24
N TYR A 334 1.21 -7.79 16.06
CA TYR A 334 0.38 -6.63 15.73
C TYR A 334 -0.78 -6.51 16.70
N SER A 335 -1.13 -5.29 17.09
CA SER A 335 -2.47 -4.94 17.55
C SER A 335 -3.22 -4.23 16.42
N SER A 336 -4.54 -4.36 16.38
CA SER A 336 -5.38 -3.59 15.45
C SER A 336 -5.24 -2.07 15.66
N GLU A 337 -4.84 -1.65 16.87
CA GLU A 337 -4.52 -0.27 17.22
C GLU A 337 -3.23 0.22 16.54
N GLN A 338 -2.39 -0.66 15.98
CA GLN A 338 -1.17 -0.29 15.25
C GLN A 338 -1.40 -0.10 13.75
N VAL A 339 -2.63 -0.29 13.27
CA VAL A 339 -3.05 -0.03 11.89
C VAL A 339 -4.14 1.04 11.92
N HIS A 340 -3.73 2.30 11.76
CA HIS A 340 -4.69 3.40 11.58
C HIS A 340 -4.93 3.58 10.09
N HIS A 341 -6.18 3.43 9.66
CA HIS A 341 -6.60 3.62 8.29
C HIS A 341 -7.88 4.45 8.28
N THR A 342 -8.03 5.31 7.26
CA THR A 342 -9.19 6.21 7.13
C THR A 342 -10.52 5.46 7.02
N TYR A 343 -10.50 4.24 6.50
CA TYR A 343 -11.68 3.39 6.27
C TYR A 343 -11.51 2.05 6.98
N ALA A 344 -12.61 1.46 7.47
CA ALA A 344 -12.55 0.15 8.13
C ALA A 344 -11.98 -0.90 7.16
N LEU A 345 -10.97 -1.65 7.61
CA LEU A 345 -10.36 -2.74 6.85
C LEU A 345 -10.92 -4.08 7.32
N GLU A 346 -11.26 -4.96 6.37
CA GLU A 346 -11.69 -6.34 6.63
C GLU A 346 -10.60 -7.35 6.23
N SER A 347 -10.53 -8.48 6.93
CA SER A 347 -9.54 -9.52 6.64
C SER A 347 -9.99 -10.54 5.59
N ASN A 348 -9.09 -11.00 4.72
CA ASN A 348 -9.35 -12.02 3.70
C ASN A 348 -8.27 -13.12 3.69
N LYS A 349 -8.50 -14.22 2.96
CA LYS A 349 -7.52 -15.29 2.71
C LYS A 349 -6.30 -14.83 1.88
N ALA A 350 -6.50 -13.94 0.91
CA ALA A 350 -5.45 -13.50 -0.02
C ALA A 350 -4.63 -12.31 0.50
N TYR A 351 -5.28 -11.37 1.19
CA TYR A 351 -4.68 -10.19 1.80
C TYR A 351 -5.15 -10.06 3.24
N GLN A 352 -4.28 -9.61 4.15
CA GLN A 352 -4.66 -9.48 5.56
C GLN A 352 -5.69 -8.39 5.79
N TYR A 353 -5.66 -7.33 4.98
CA TYR A 353 -6.57 -6.21 5.10
C TYR A 353 -7.03 -5.75 3.71
N ILE A 354 -8.32 -5.50 3.58
CA ILE A 354 -8.97 -5.00 2.37
C ILE A 354 -9.96 -3.91 2.79
N GLY A 355 -9.97 -2.79 2.08
CA GLY A 355 -10.95 -1.73 2.26
C GLY A 355 -11.20 -0.95 0.98
N GLU A 356 -12.09 0.02 1.05
CA GLU A 356 -12.40 0.92 -0.06
C GLU A 356 -12.49 2.36 0.42
N TYR A 357 -12.06 3.30 -0.41
CA TYR A 357 -12.12 4.74 -0.13
C TYR A 357 -12.56 5.55 -1.34
N ASP A 358 -13.12 6.74 -1.13
CA ASP A 358 -13.59 7.58 -2.23
C ASP A 358 -12.41 8.20 -3.01
N ILE A 359 -12.53 8.28 -4.34
CA ILE A 359 -11.46 8.77 -5.24
C ILE A 359 -11.00 10.20 -4.90
N GLY A 360 -11.90 11.04 -4.37
CA GLY A 360 -11.61 12.43 -4.00
C GLY A 360 -11.02 12.62 -2.59
N ASP A 361 -10.93 11.55 -1.81
CA ASP A 361 -10.49 11.62 -0.43
C ASP A 361 -8.96 11.45 -0.32
N THR A 362 -8.41 12.04 0.75
CA THR A 362 -7.01 11.80 1.12
C THR A 362 -6.89 10.45 1.81
N TYR A 363 -6.17 9.53 1.16
CA TYR A 363 -5.74 8.29 1.77
C TYR A 363 -4.72 8.56 2.87
N TYR A 364 -4.89 7.95 4.04
CA TYR A 364 -3.82 7.84 5.01
C TYR A 364 -3.76 6.45 5.66
N MET A 365 -2.54 6.02 5.94
CA MET A 365 -2.26 4.80 6.67
C MET A 365 -1.07 5.00 7.61
N TYR A 366 -1.21 4.57 8.85
CA TYR A 366 -0.09 4.34 9.75
C TYR A 366 -0.04 2.87 10.14
N PHE A 367 1.12 2.28 9.97
CA PHE A 367 1.40 0.91 10.30
C PHE A 367 2.71 0.81 11.08
N ALA A 368 2.68 0.17 12.26
CA ALA A 368 3.88 -0.20 12.99
C ALA A 368 3.96 -1.73 13.15
N GLY A 369 5.16 -2.28 13.01
CA GLY A 369 5.36 -3.72 13.07
C GLY A 369 6.81 -4.10 13.29
N GLY A 370 7.05 -5.35 13.66
CA GLY A 370 8.40 -5.84 13.83
C GLY A 370 8.50 -7.16 14.57
N GLN A 371 9.74 -7.56 14.81
CA GLN A 371 10.10 -8.73 15.62
C GLN A 371 10.98 -8.27 16.76
N CYS A 372 10.71 -8.79 17.95
CA CYS A 372 11.53 -8.56 19.13
C CYS A 372 11.83 -9.90 19.79
N ALA A 373 13.10 -10.13 20.09
CA ALA A 373 13.51 -11.20 20.98
C ALA A 373 12.87 -10.96 22.34
N GLN A 374 12.45 -12.04 23.00
CA GLN A 374 11.82 -11.98 24.31
C GLN A 374 12.82 -12.42 25.36
N LEU A 375 13.00 -11.60 26.41
CA LEU A 375 13.76 -12.00 27.58
C LEU A 375 12.89 -12.92 28.44
N ASP A 376 13.23 -14.22 28.49
CA ASP A 376 12.48 -15.19 29.31
C ASP A 376 12.88 -15.08 30.79
N LYS A 377 14.18 -14.82 31.05
CA LYS A 377 14.74 -14.76 32.40
C LYS A 377 16.10 -14.07 32.42
N ALA A 378 16.30 -13.20 33.40
CA ALA A 378 17.61 -12.65 33.76
C ALA A 378 18.01 -13.07 35.18
N ASN A 379 19.25 -13.55 35.34
CA ASN A 379 19.85 -13.81 36.65
C ASN A 379 21.17 -13.08 36.76
N VAL A 380 21.38 -12.42 37.90
CA VAL A 380 22.64 -11.77 38.25
C VAL A 380 23.13 -12.41 39.54
N SER A 381 24.34 -12.97 39.51
CA SER A 381 24.92 -13.69 40.62
C SER A 381 26.28 -13.11 41.00
N PHE A 382 26.50 -12.87 42.28
CA PHE A 382 27.80 -12.51 42.84
C PHE A 382 28.28 -13.65 43.72
N PHE A 383 29.49 -14.12 43.47
CA PHE A 383 30.15 -15.13 44.30
C PHE A 383 31.46 -14.54 44.80
N ILE A 384 31.73 -14.62 46.10
CA ILE A 384 33.04 -14.25 46.67
C ILE A 384 33.61 -15.50 47.32
N ASP A 385 34.85 -15.87 47.05
CA ASP A 385 35.49 -17.04 47.63
C ASP A 385 36.19 -16.74 48.98
N GLU A 386 36.81 -17.76 49.59
CA GLU A 386 37.54 -17.59 50.86
C GLU A 386 38.77 -16.67 50.74
N ASN A 387 39.30 -16.51 49.53
CA ASN A 387 40.45 -15.68 49.21
C ASN A 387 40.07 -14.25 48.82
N LEU A 388 38.78 -13.89 48.89
CA LEU A 388 38.24 -12.59 48.48
C LEU A 388 38.43 -12.32 46.98
N LEU A 389 38.44 -13.39 46.18
CA LEU A 389 38.22 -13.33 44.74
C LEU A 389 36.72 -13.39 44.49
N GLY A 390 36.23 -12.42 43.75
CA GLY A 390 34.83 -12.28 43.41
C GLY A 390 34.56 -12.52 41.93
N THR A 391 33.38 -13.05 41.64
CA THR A 391 32.88 -13.23 40.28
C THR A 391 31.45 -12.75 40.21
N GLN A 392 31.19 -11.85 39.27
CA GLN A 392 29.85 -11.50 38.83
C GLN A 392 29.52 -12.32 37.58
N THR A 393 28.36 -12.98 37.62
CA THR A 393 27.82 -13.75 36.50
C THR A 393 26.44 -13.22 36.14
N VAL A 394 26.26 -12.78 34.90
CA VAL A 394 24.95 -12.38 34.36
C VAL A 394 24.52 -13.45 33.36
N VAL A 395 23.31 -14.01 33.52
CA VAL A 395 22.76 -15.02 32.62
C VAL A 395 21.42 -14.54 32.08
N LEU A 396 21.38 -14.30 30.78
CA LEU A 396 20.16 -13.99 30.03
C LEU A 396 19.67 -15.25 29.31
N LYS A 397 18.40 -15.58 29.47
CA LYS A 397 17.69 -16.58 28.66
C LYS A 397 16.70 -15.85 27.76
N ILE A 398 16.84 -16.02 26.46
CA ILE A 398 16.16 -15.24 25.43
C ILE A 398 15.48 -16.18 24.44
N THR A 399 14.22 -15.93 24.11
CA THR A 399 13.54 -16.54 22.96
C THR A 399 13.69 -15.64 21.74
N LYS A 400 14.17 -16.18 20.62
CA LYS A 400 14.51 -15.41 19.41
C LYS A 400 13.31 -14.73 18.74
N ASN A 401 12.11 -15.32 18.80
CA ASN A 401 10.89 -14.79 18.15
C ASN A 401 11.09 -14.35 16.68
N GLY A 402 11.83 -15.15 15.89
CA GLY A 402 12.13 -14.85 14.48
C GLY A 402 13.41 -14.02 14.26
N MET A 403 13.97 -13.42 15.31
CA MET A 403 15.25 -12.70 15.24
C MET A 403 16.41 -13.65 14.94
N ASN A 404 17.33 -13.21 14.08
CA ASN A 404 18.57 -13.95 13.81
C ASN A 404 19.67 -13.54 14.79
N LEU A 405 19.59 -14.05 16.02
CA LEU A 405 20.65 -13.91 17.02
C LEU A 405 21.73 -14.98 16.76
N THR A 406 22.86 -14.59 16.17
CA THR A 406 24.01 -15.50 15.98
C THR A 406 25.09 -15.23 17.03
N ASN A 407 25.93 -16.24 17.30
CA ASN A 407 27.10 -16.07 18.18
C ASN A 407 27.99 -14.89 17.72
N SER A 408 28.24 -14.76 16.42
CA SER A 408 29.07 -13.68 15.87
C SER A 408 28.49 -12.29 16.15
N ASP A 409 27.18 -12.13 15.98
CA ASP A 409 26.51 -10.85 16.19
C ASP A 409 26.47 -10.47 17.68
N VAL A 410 26.22 -11.44 18.55
CA VAL A 410 26.24 -11.26 20.01
C VAL A 410 27.64 -10.86 20.50
N MET A 411 28.69 -11.59 20.09
CA MET A 411 30.06 -11.28 20.50
C MET A 411 30.51 -9.90 20.01
N LYS A 412 30.09 -9.51 18.79
CA LYS A 412 30.37 -8.17 18.26
C LYS A 412 29.66 -7.08 19.07
N TYR A 413 28.37 -7.27 19.36
CA TYR A 413 27.55 -6.32 20.10
C TYR A 413 28.10 -6.01 21.50
N TYR A 414 28.60 -7.04 22.22
CA TYR A 414 29.12 -6.89 23.58
C TYR A 414 30.64 -6.74 23.68
N SER A 415 31.34 -6.56 22.57
CA SER A 415 32.82 -6.51 22.53
C SER A 415 33.45 -5.40 23.39
N THR A 416 32.68 -4.36 23.74
CA THR A 416 33.13 -3.21 24.53
C THR A 416 32.87 -3.32 26.03
N LEU A 417 32.13 -4.34 26.50
CA LEU A 417 31.79 -4.48 27.92
C LEU A 417 32.99 -4.84 28.81
N GLY A 418 34.08 -5.36 28.23
CA GLY A 418 35.25 -5.82 28.99
C GLY A 418 35.02 -7.11 29.78
N GLU A 419 33.90 -7.81 29.52
CA GLU A 419 33.50 -9.04 30.19
C GLU A 419 33.74 -10.27 29.29
N LYS A 420 33.94 -11.44 29.90
CA LYS A 420 33.97 -12.69 29.11
C LYS A 420 32.53 -13.08 28.78
N VAL A 421 32.20 -13.15 27.50
CA VAL A 421 30.86 -13.51 27.00
C VAL A 421 30.86 -14.95 26.50
N GLN A 422 29.80 -15.70 26.82
CA GLN A 422 29.54 -17.04 26.32
C GLN A 422 28.14 -17.10 25.71
N TYR A 423 28.01 -17.84 24.60
CA TYR A 423 26.78 -18.01 23.85
C TYR A 423 26.44 -19.49 23.72
N GLU A 424 25.23 -19.86 24.13
CA GLU A 424 24.66 -21.20 23.97
C GLU A 424 23.32 -21.07 23.24
N GLU A 425 23.08 -21.93 22.24
CA GLU A 425 21.84 -21.92 21.44
C GLU A 425 21.21 -23.31 21.40
N GLU A 426 19.90 -23.35 21.63
CA GLU A 426 19.07 -24.54 21.54
C GLU A 426 17.75 -24.20 20.82
N GLY A 427 17.71 -24.42 19.51
CA GLY A 427 16.56 -24.10 18.68
C GLY A 427 16.23 -22.61 18.67
N SER A 428 15.03 -22.24 19.14
CA SER A 428 14.60 -20.84 19.23
C SER A 428 15.08 -20.13 20.50
N LYS A 429 15.80 -20.81 21.40
CA LYS A 429 16.26 -20.26 22.67
C LYS A 429 17.77 -20.02 22.66
N VAL A 430 18.15 -18.91 23.27
CA VAL A 430 19.54 -18.47 23.44
C VAL A 430 19.80 -18.24 24.92
N LYS A 431 20.98 -18.67 25.36
CA LYS A 431 21.52 -18.30 26.67
C LYS A 431 22.82 -17.53 26.46
N ILE A 432 22.85 -16.30 26.97
CA ILE A 432 24.05 -15.45 26.96
C ILE A 432 24.54 -15.34 28.41
N THR A 433 25.79 -15.69 28.64
CA THR A 433 26.43 -15.62 29.96
C THR A 433 27.58 -14.61 29.93
N PHE A 434 27.57 -13.67 30.85
CA PHE A 434 28.63 -12.69 31.05
C PHE A 434 29.34 -12.98 32.36
N LEU A 435 30.67 -12.89 32.35
CA LEU A 435 31.52 -13.16 33.50
C LEU A 435 32.51 -12.01 33.70
N LYS A 436 32.44 -11.39 34.88
CA LYS A 436 33.35 -10.33 35.34
C LYS A 436 34.01 -10.77 36.65
N GLU A 437 35.33 -10.82 36.67
CA GLU A 437 36.12 -11.17 37.85
C GLU A 437 36.55 -9.88 38.57
N PHE A 438 36.42 -9.84 39.90
CA PHE A 438 36.85 -8.74 40.75
C PHE A 438 37.64 -9.27 41.96
N GLN A 439 38.49 -8.43 42.57
CA GLN A 439 39.34 -8.84 43.69
C GLN A 439 39.46 -7.72 44.70
N CYS A 440 39.50 -8.09 45.98
CA CYS A 440 39.67 -7.11 47.07
C CYS A 440 40.89 -6.21 46.87
N ASP A 441 40.70 -4.91 47.07
CA ASP A 441 41.76 -3.87 47.08
C ASP A 441 42.54 -3.70 45.76
N LYS A 442 42.00 -4.15 44.61
CA LYS A 442 42.44 -3.68 43.29
C LYS A 442 41.90 -2.28 42.99
N GLU A 443 42.63 -1.52 42.17
CA GLU A 443 42.20 -0.21 41.67
C GLU A 443 40.81 -0.34 41.01
N GLU A 444 39.88 0.55 41.36
CA GLU A 444 38.46 0.54 40.93
C GLU A 444 37.64 -0.73 41.30
N SER A 445 38.12 -1.58 42.23
CA SER A 445 37.36 -2.76 42.66
C SER A 445 36.08 -2.41 43.42
N GLU A 446 35.01 -3.14 43.12
CA GLU A 446 33.73 -3.12 43.84
C GLU A 446 33.86 -3.72 45.25
N LEU A 447 34.89 -4.52 45.51
CA LEU A 447 35.16 -5.17 46.79
C LEU A 447 36.35 -4.49 47.50
N LYS A 448 36.12 -3.91 48.68
CA LYS A 448 37.13 -3.14 49.42
C LYS A 448 37.19 -3.54 50.88
N ARG A 449 38.39 -3.43 51.46
CA ARG A 449 38.57 -3.55 52.91
C ARG A 449 38.25 -2.23 53.62
N ILE A 450 37.41 -2.29 54.65
CA ILE A 450 37.04 -1.11 55.45
C ILE A 450 37.93 -1.02 56.70
N LYS A 451 38.37 0.21 57.04
CA LYS A 451 39.06 0.48 58.31
C LYS A 451 38.14 0.20 59.49
N SER A 452 38.55 -0.71 60.37
CA SER A 452 37.80 -1.13 61.55
C SER A 452 38.70 -1.10 62.78
N LEU A 453 38.17 -0.60 63.90
CA LEU A 453 38.81 -0.60 65.22
C LEU A 453 38.87 -2.01 65.84
N SER A 454 38.15 -2.99 65.28
CA SER A 454 38.11 -4.36 65.79
C SER A 454 39.37 -5.14 65.42
N LEU A 455 40.22 -5.44 66.42
CA LEU A 455 41.45 -6.23 66.24
C LEU A 455 41.19 -7.69 65.84
N HIS A 456 40.03 -8.25 66.18
CA HIS A 456 39.69 -9.67 66.03
C HIS A 456 39.05 -10.02 64.68
N LYS A 457 38.65 -9.00 63.89
CA LYS A 457 37.88 -9.17 62.66
C LYS A 457 38.30 -8.15 61.61
N LEU A 458 38.45 -8.60 60.38
CA LEU A 458 38.64 -7.75 59.22
C LEU A 458 37.30 -7.52 58.54
N LYS A 459 36.97 -6.27 58.22
CA LYS A 459 35.70 -5.89 57.57
C LYS A 459 35.91 -5.59 56.09
N TYR A 460 34.94 -5.99 55.28
CA TYR A 460 34.93 -5.82 53.84
C TYR A 460 33.54 -5.34 53.40
N GLU A 461 33.52 -4.55 52.34
CA GLU A 461 32.33 -4.01 51.68
C GLU A 461 32.40 -4.36 50.20
N LEU A 462 31.33 -4.97 49.70
CA LEU A 462 31.02 -5.02 48.28
C LEU A 462 29.98 -3.94 47.99
N ASN A 463 30.33 -3.00 47.13
CA ASN A 463 29.45 -1.94 46.64
C ASN A 463 29.51 -1.93 45.12
N THR A 464 28.44 -2.37 44.47
CA THR A 464 28.34 -2.53 43.02
C THR A 464 26.95 -2.10 42.54
N SER A 465 26.84 -1.67 41.29
CA SER A 465 25.57 -1.34 40.68
C SER A 465 25.39 -2.10 39.37
N PHE A 466 24.14 -2.51 39.11
CA PHE A 466 23.78 -3.28 37.93
C PHE A 466 22.55 -2.68 37.26
N THR A 467 22.57 -2.60 35.93
CA THR A 467 21.42 -2.18 35.10
C THR A 467 21.20 -3.20 34.00
N LEU A 468 20.01 -3.81 33.94
CA LEU A 468 19.70 -4.83 32.93
C LEU A 468 19.74 -4.25 31.51
N ASN A 469 19.34 -2.98 31.33
CA ASN A 469 19.33 -2.30 30.03
C ASN A 469 20.70 -2.17 29.36
N SER A 470 21.80 -2.27 30.12
CA SER A 470 23.15 -2.36 29.55
C SER A 470 23.39 -3.68 28.81
N TYR A 471 22.60 -4.71 29.12
CA TYR A 471 22.70 -6.03 28.52
C TYR A 471 21.54 -6.31 27.58
N PHE A 472 20.29 -6.04 27.97
CA PHE A 472 19.11 -6.31 27.14
C PHE A 472 18.10 -5.19 27.30
N PRO A 473 17.62 -4.56 26.20
CA PRO A 473 16.67 -3.46 26.29
C PRO A 473 15.30 -3.98 26.75
N VAL A 474 14.88 -3.60 27.96
CA VAL A 474 13.56 -3.94 28.54
C VAL A 474 12.96 -2.78 29.33
N ASP A 475 11.63 -2.69 29.29
CA ASP A 475 10.90 -1.67 30.06
C ASP A 475 10.48 -2.16 31.45
N THR A 476 10.06 -3.43 31.58
CA THR A 476 9.61 -4.02 32.85
C THR A 476 9.87 -5.53 32.87
N GLU A 477 11.02 -5.97 33.37
CA GLU A 477 11.32 -7.40 33.54
C GLU A 477 11.91 -7.69 34.92
N LYS A 478 11.51 -8.82 35.51
CA LYS A 478 12.03 -9.22 36.83
C LYS A 478 13.39 -9.88 36.72
N VAL A 479 14.35 -9.33 37.45
CA VAL A 479 15.71 -9.86 37.56
C VAL A 479 15.86 -10.60 38.88
N THR A 480 16.41 -11.80 38.81
CA THR A 480 16.78 -12.56 40.02
C THR A 480 18.22 -12.24 40.39
N TYR A 481 18.42 -11.61 41.54
CA TYR A 481 19.75 -11.34 42.09
C TYR A 481 20.11 -12.39 43.14
N THR A 482 21.34 -12.91 43.08
CA THR A 482 21.88 -13.91 44.01
C THR A 482 23.25 -13.48 44.51
N VAL A 483 23.48 -13.53 45.82
CA VAL A 483 24.80 -13.28 46.42
C VAL A 483 25.20 -14.49 47.25
N SER A 484 26.36 -15.07 46.94
CA SER A 484 26.88 -16.29 47.56
C SER A 484 28.22 -16.03 48.25
N LEU A 485 28.33 -16.47 49.51
CA LEU A 485 29.47 -16.23 50.40
C LEU A 485 29.84 -17.51 51.18
N PRO A 486 31.13 -17.86 51.32
CA PRO A 486 31.58 -18.96 52.16
C PRO A 486 31.06 -18.84 53.59
N ASN A 487 30.81 -19.99 54.22
CA ASN A 487 30.42 -20.07 55.63
C ASN A 487 31.44 -19.44 56.59
N SER A 488 32.69 -19.26 56.15
CA SER A 488 33.77 -18.60 56.88
C SER A 488 33.64 -17.07 56.93
N LEU A 489 32.83 -16.47 56.06
CA LEU A 489 32.55 -15.04 56.02
C LEU A 489 31.22 -14.74 56.74
N LYS A 490 31.25 -13.79 57.67
CA LYS A 490 30.05 -13.40 58.43
C LYS A 490 29.46 -12.12 57.85
N VAL A 491 28.27 -12.22 57.26
CA VAL A 491 27.49 -11.05 56.81
C VAL A 491 27.10 -10.18 58.01
N GLU A 492 27.41 -8.89 57.93
CA GLU A 492 27.05 -7.88 58.94
C GLU A 492 25.88 -7.01 58.46
N HIS A 493 25.92 -6.56 57.20
CA HIS A 493 24.87 -5.77 56.57
C HIS A 493 24.68 -6.22 55.11
N PHE A 494 23.45 -6.15 54.62
CA PHE A 494 23.13 -6.50 53.24
C PHE A 494 21.90 -5.74 52.78
N SER A 495 21.99 -5.07 51.63
CA SER A 495 20.89 -4.34 51.01
C SER A 495 20.96 -4.37 49.47
N PHE A 496 19.79 -4.25 48.84
CA PHE A 496 19.64 -3.98 47.41
C PHE A 496 18.86 -2.67 47.25
N GLY A 497 19.34 -1.77 46.39
CA GLY A 497 18.77 -0.45 46.14
C GLY A 497 18.92 0.52 47.32
N ASN A 498 18.27 1.69 47.18
CA ASN A 498 18.23 2.73 48.22
C ASN A 498 17.16 2.47 49.30
N GLU A 499 16.27 1.50 49.09
CA GLU A 499 15.28 1.09 50.08
C GLU A 499 15.80 -0.08 50.91
N VAL A 500 15.62 -0.02 52.22
CA VAL A 500 15.92 -1.15 53.11
C VAL A 500 14.85 -2.21 52.87
N LEU A 501 15.13 -3.15 51.95
CA LEU A 501 14.27 -4.31 51.73
C LEU A 501 13.95 -5.00 53.06
N ASN A 502 12.69 -5.38 53.25
CA ASN A 502 12.31 -6.11 54.46
C ASN A 502 13.02 -7.47 54.45
N LYS A 503 13.55 -7.93 55.59
CA LYS A 503 14.20 -9.26 55.72
C LYS A 503 13.35 -10.45 55.20
N LYS A 504 12.04 -10.27 55.02
CA LYS A 504 11.11 -11.26 54.46
C LYS A 504 11.21 -11.41 52.94
N GLU A 505 11.72 -10.41 52.23
CA GLU A 505 11.84 -10.39 50.75
C GLU A 505 13.15 -11.04 50.27
N ILE A 506 14.15 -11.13 51.14
CA ILE A 506 15.42 -11.81 50.89
C ILE A 506 15.29 -13.28 51.31
N LYS A 507 15.40 -14.19 50.35
CA LYS A 507 15.49 -15.63 50.62
C LYS A 507 16.94 -15.96 50.97
N ALA A 508 17.20 -16.23 52.25
CA ALA A 508 18.50 -16.70 52.72
C ALA A 508 18.52 -18.24 52.81
N GLY A 509 19.51 -18.86 52.19
CA GLY A 509 19.79 -20.29 52.27
C GLY A 509 21.20 -20.55 52.80
N LYS A 510 21.40 -21.70 53.42
CA LYS A 510 22.71 -22.17 53.88
C LYS A 510 22.91 -23.61 53.45
N ASP A 511 23.98 -23.88 52.73
CA ASP A 511 24.44 -25.24 52.47
C ASP A 511 25.70 -25.57 53.32
N LYS A 512 26.31 -26.73 53.08
CA LYS A 512 27.51 -27.15 53.84
C LYS A 512 28.71 -26.20 53.68
N GLN A 513 28.76 -25.40 52.60
CA GLN A 513 29.92 -24.62 52.20
C GLN A 513 29.67 -23.11 52.19
N GLN A 514 28.45 -22.64 51.91
CA GLN A 514 28.15 -21.23 51.66
C GLN A 514 26.76 -20.79 52.15
N TRP A 515 26.64 -19.47 52.34
CA TRP A 515 25.40 -18.71 52.46
C TRP A 515 25.00 -18.17 51.08
N THR A 516 23.70 -18.23 50.78
CA THR A 516 23.13 -17.67 49.55
C THR A 516 21.99 -16.73 49.92
N TYR A 517 22.00 -15.52 49.35
CA TYR A 517 20.94 -14.53 49.50
C TYR A 517 20.33 -14.25 48.13
N GLN A 518 19.02 -14.38 48.00
CA GLN A 518 18.33 -14.22 46.72
C GLN A 518 17.15 -13.26 46.84
N VAL A 519 17.01 -12.38 45.85
CA VAL A 519 15.86 -11.45 45.71
C VAL A 519 15.43 -11.37 44.25
N GLN A 520 14.17 -11.01 44.01
CA GLN A 520 13.68 -10.64 42.69
C GLN A 520 13.24 -9.18 42.70
N LEU A 521 13.81 -8.38 41.80
CA LEU A 521 13.54 -6.95 41.67
C LEU A 521 13.20 -6.62 40.22
N GLU A 522 12.53 -5.50 39.99
CA GLU A 522 12.32 -4.96 38.65
C GLU A 522 13.66 -4.51 38.04
N GLY A 523 13.94 -4.93 36.82
CA GLY A 523 15.24 -4.77 36.15
C GLY A 523 15.42 -3.48 35.37
N ALA A 524 14.36 -2.67 35.25
CA ALA A 524 14.36 -1.43 34.48
C ALA A 524 15.18 -0.30 35.15
N GLN A 525 15.42 -0.41 36.45
CA GLN A 525 16.16 0.57 37.24
C GLN A 525 17.53 0.03 37.65
N GLU A 526 18.49 0.93 37.85
CA GLU A 526 19.79 0.58 38.41
C GLU A 526 19.62 0.05 39.83
N VAL A 527 20.15 -1.15 40.08
CA VAL A 527 20.13 -1.78 41.41
C VAL A 527 21.53 -1.73 42.00
N THR A 528 21.69 -0.94 43.07
CA THR A 528 22.89 -0.96 43.91
C THR A 528 22.85 -2.15 44.86
N ILE A 529 23.98 -2.83 45.05
CA ILE A 529 24.12 -3.96 45.98
C ILE A 529 25.19 -3.56 46.97
N ASN A 530 24.80 -3.46 48.24
CA ASN A 530 25.73 -3.18 49.34
C ASN A 530 25.77 -4.38 50.28
N LEU A 531 26.94 -4.98 50.44
CA LEU A 531 27.18 -6.11 51.32
C LEU A 531 28.39 -5.84 52.20
N ASP A 532 28.16 -5.76 53.50
CA ASP A 532 29.22 -5.75 54.50
C ASP A 532 29.39 -7.13 55.12
N PHE A 533 30.64 -7.59 55.21
CA PHE A 533 30.96 -8.85 55.85
C PHE A 533 32.30 -8.81 56.57
N ALA A 534 32.47 -9.75 57.50
CA ALA A 534 33.66 -9.87 58.32
C ALA A 534 34.34 -11.24 58.17
N LYS A 535 35.67 -11.22 58.09
CA LYS A 535 36.54 -12.41 58.16
C LYS A 535 37.28 -12.42 59.49
N PRO A 536 37.44 -13.58 60.16
CA PRO A 536 38.28 -13.70 61.35
C PRO A 536 39.71 -13.24 61.08
N ASN A 537 40.29 -12.44 61.98
CA ASN A 537 41.68 -12.03 61.88
C ASN A 537 42.60 -13.13 62.43
N PHE A 538 42.94 -14.12 61.60
CA PHE A 538 43.78 -15.25 62.02
C PHE A 538 45.17 -14.82 62.54
N ILE A 539 45.70 -13.67 62.09
CA ILE A 539 46.95 -13.11 62.62
C ILE A 539 46.78 -12.71 64.09
N PHE A 540 45.66 -12.06 64.42
CA PHE A 540 45.34 -11.71 65.81
C PHE A 540 45.20 -12.95 66.69
N TYR A 541 44.48 -13.98 66.23
CA TYR A 541 44.32 -15.24 66.98
C TYR A 541 45.64 -16.01 67.11
N GLY A 542 46.51 -15.95 66.11
CA GLY A 542 47.87 -16.49 66.17
C GLY A 542 48.72 -15.80 67.23
N ILE A 543 48.74 -14.45 67.21
CA ILE A 543 49.44 -13.64 68.22
C ILE A 543 48.88 -13.90 69.62
N MET A 544 47.55 -13.92 69.78
CA MET A 544 46.92 -14.21 71.06
C MET A 544 47.23 -15.62 71.57
N SER A 545 47.28 -16.61 70.68
CA SER A 545 47.68 -17.98 71.05
C SER A 545 49.12 -18.00 71.54
N ILE A 546 50.04 -17.28 70.89
CA ILE A 546 51.43 -17.14 71.34
C ILE A 546 51.51 -16.43 72.70
N VAL A 547 50.76 -15.33 72.90
CA VAL A 547 50.72 -14.60 74.17
C VAL A 547 50.19 -15.49 75.30
N VAL A 548 49.13 -16.26 75.05
CA VAL A 548 48.57 -17.20 76.03
C VAL A 548 49.57 -18.32 76.33
N LEU A 549 50.24 -18.89 75.32
CA LEU A 549 51.30 -19.88 75.52
C LEU A 549 52.48 -19.33 76.33
N LEU A 550 52.87 -18.06 76.10
CA LEU A 550 53.92 -17.38 76.87
C LEU A 550 53.49 -17.09 78.31
N LEU A 551 52.23 -16.73 78.55
CA LEU A 551 51.69 -16.52 79.90
C LEU A 551 51.56 -17.82 80.69
N ILE A 552 51.14 -18.92 80.04
CA ILE A 552 51.09 -20.25 80.66
C ILE A 552 52.51 -20.77 80.92
N GLY A 553 53.41 -20.65 79.95
CA GLY A 553 54.82 -21.05 80.10
C GLY A 553 55.58 -20.21 81.13
N GLY A 554 55.36 -18.90 81.14
CA GLY A 554 55.92 -17.96 82.13
C GLY A 554 55.32 -18.16 83.52
N GLY A 555 54.01 -18.39 83.61
CA GLY A 555 53.31 -18.71 84.86
C GLY A 555 53.78 -20.02 85.49
N LEU A 556 54.00 -21.06 84.67
CA LEU A 556 54.65 -22.31 85.11
C LEU A 556 56.08 -22.05 85.61
N SER A 557 56.86 -21.22 84.90
CA SER A 557 58.24 -20.88 85.28
C SER A 557 58.30 -20.14 86.63
N VAL A 558 57.40 -19.19 86.87
CA VAL A 558 57.29 -18.45 88.14
C VAL A 558 56.74 -19.34 89.26
N TYR A 559 55.77 -20.21 88.97
CA TYR A 559 55.26 -21.21 89.91
C TYR A 559 56.36 -22.19 90.35
N PHE A 560 57.16 -22.71 89.41
CA PHE A 560 58.31 -23.55 89.72
C PHE A 560 59.41 -22.81 90.48
N TYR A 561 59.62 -21.52 90.20
CA TYR A 561 60.56 -20.68 90.94
C TYR A 561 60.12 -20.48 92.41
N PHE A 562 58.84 -20.18 92.66
CA PHE A 562 58.30 -20.03 94.02
C PHE A 562 58.25 -21.35 94.81
N ILE A 563 57.94 -22.47 94.17
CA ILE A 563 58.05 -23.79 94.81
C ILE A 563 59.50 -24.09 95.19
N ARG A 564 60.47 -23.76 94.33
CA ARG A 564 61.89 -23.96 94.63
C ARG A 564 62.39 -23.06 95.77
N ASP A 565 61.91 -21.81 95.89
CA ASP A 565 62.28 -20.90 96.98
C ASP A 565 61.64 -21.30 98.32
N SER A 566 60.41 -21.85 98.31
CA SER A 566 59.76 -22.37 99.53
C SER A 566 60.40 -23.65 100.08
N VAL A 567 61.03 -24.47 99.22
CA VAL A 567 61.80 -25.67 99.64
C VAL A 567 63.17 -25.30 100.22
N THR A 568 63.78 -24.19 99.79
CA THR A 568 65.10 -23.77 100.28
C THR A 568 65.06 -23.00 101.61
N ARG A 569 63.94 -22.35 101.97
CA ARG A 569 63.81 -21.65 103.27
C ARG A 569 63.55 -22.55 104.49
N ARG A 570 63.33 -23.86 104.33
CA ARG A 570 63.17 -24.82 105.47
C ARG A 570 64.48 -25.42 106.00
N LYS A 571 65.64 -25.01 105.51
CA LYS A 571 66.96 -25.42 106.05
C LYS A 571 67.75 -24.22 106.57
N ARG A 572 67.37 -23.71 107.75
CA ARG A 572 68.29 -23.00 108.65
C ARG A 572 68.24 -23.66 110.02
N PRO A 573 69.34 -24.22 110.54
CA PRO A 573 69.41 -24.68 111.92
C PRO A 573 69.62 -23.46 112.83
N ILE A 574 68.79 -23.34 113.87
CA ILE A 574 69.07 -22.49 115.03
C ILE A 574 69.57 -23.47 116.10
N GLY A 575 70.74 -23.16 116.67
CA GLY A 575 71.39 -23.93 117.73
C GLY A 575 70.74 -23.77 119.09
#